data_AF-A0A0U5ESU5-F1
#
_entry.id   AF-A0A0U5ESU5-F1
#
_cell.length_a   1.000
_cell.length_b   1.000
_cell.length_c   1.000
_cell.angle_alpha   90.00
_cell.angle_beta   90.00
_cell.angle_gamma   90.00
#
_symmetry.space_group_name_H-M   'P 1'
#
loop_
_entity.id
_entity.type
_entity.pdbx_description
1 polymer ?
#
loop_
_entity_poly.entity_id
_entity_poly.type
_entity_poly.pdbx_seq_one_letter_code
_entity_poly.pdbx_strand_id
1 'polypeptide(L)'
;MTGRPTPPSLSSARRLVVKIGSALVVDAENAAPRQAWLASVAEDIALLRKQGTDVTVVSSGAIALARHTLGLTNGPLRLAEKQAAAAVGQISLAQAWSHALSAQGLTAAQLLLTPEDTEDRKRYLNARATLETLLGLGCVPVINENDTIATAEIRFGDNDRLAARVAQMTDADQLVLLSDIDGLYTADPRTDPTATHLPVIETLTPDIEAMGGEPPPGYSSGGMRTKLLAASIATRSGCAMAIALGKTHHPLRALLEGARCSWFLPQTCSQTARKQWIAGSLTPAGEIMIDLGAADALNHGGSLLPAGVKGVKGDFTQGDLVVVIDESGRILARGLTSYDADDARRIAGHRSSELAGILGWQGRDEIIHRDDLVMV
;
A
#
# COMPACT_ATOMS: atom_id res chain seq x y z
N MET A 1 16.94 -2.97 -33.01
CA MET A 1 15.79 -2.06 -32.87
C MET A 1 14.99 -2.53 -31.66
N THR A 2 15.35 -2.08 -30.47
CA THR A 2 14.58 -2.33 -29.26
C THR A 2 13.38 -1.38 -29.29
N GLY A 3 12.17 -1.92 -29.44
CA GLY A 3 10.95 -1.11 -29.40
C GLY A 3 10.86 -0.41 -28.05
N ARG A 4 10.48 0.87 -28.03
CA ARG A 4 10.20 1.58 -26.77
C ARG A 4 9.14 0.78 -26.00
N PRO A 5 9.30 0.55 -24.69
CA PRO A 5 8.30 -0.18 -23.93
C PRO A 5 6.97 0.56 -23.98
N THR A 6 5.90 -0.21 -24.18
CA THR A 6 4.53 0.33 -24.16
C THR A 6 4.21 0.78 -22.73
N PRO A 7 3.79 2.03 -22.51
CA PRO A 7 3.40 2.48 -21.18
C PRO A 7 2.20 1.67 -20.66
N PRO A 8 2.10 1.45 -19.34
CA PRO A 8 0.90 0.91 -18.72
C PRO A 8 -0.33 1.75 -19.05
N SER A 9 -1.50 1.13 -19.01
CA SER A 9 -2.79 1.80 -19.10
C SER A 9 -3.59 1.55 -17.82
N LEU A 10 -4.28 2.58 -17.34
CA LEU A 10 -5.25 2.41 -16.25
C LEU A 10 -6.37 1.44 -16.62
N SER A 11 -6.68 1.28 -17.91
CA SER A 11 -7.72 0.34 -18.38
C SER A 11 -7.38 -1.13 -18.12
N SER A 12 -6.11 -1.45 -17.85
CA SER A 12 -5.68 -2.81 -17.50
C SER A 12 -5.44 -2.98 -16.00
N ALA A 13 -5.71 -1.97 -15.18
CA ALA A 13 -5.50 -2.04 -13.74
C ALA A 13 -6.49 -3.02 -13.11
N ARG A 14 -5.98 -4.01 -12.39
CA ARG A 14 -6.82 -4.92 -11.58
C ARG A 14 -7.01 -4.39 -10.17
N ARG A 15 -5.96 -3.79 -9.61
CA ARG A 15 -5.94 -3.20 -8.29
C ARG A 15 -5.10 -1.93 -8.32
N LEU A 16 -5.77 -0.82 -8.04
CA LEU A 16 -5.25 0.53 -8.16
C LEU A 16 -5.18 1.20 -6.79
N VAL A 17 -4.02 1.73 -6.45
CA VAL A 17 -3.88 2.71 -5.37
C VAL A 17 -3.82 4.11 -5.95
N VAL A 18 -4.63 5.03 -5.44
CA VAL A 18 -4.63 6.44 -5.84
C VAL A 18 -4.24 7.30 -4.65
N LYS A 19 -3.09 7.96 -4.75
CA LYS A 19 -2.63 8.92 -3.74
C LYS A 19 -3.06 10.32 -4.12
N ILE A 20 -3.63 11.03 -3.15
CA ILE A 20 -4.15 12.38 -3.31
C ILE A 20 -3.54 13.29 -2.25
N GLY A 21 -2.86 14.35 -2.70
CA GLY A 21 -2.26 15.36 -1.82
C GLY A 21 -3.27 16.35 -1.25
N SER A 22 -2.91 16.99 -0.13
CA SER A 22 -3.77 17.94 0.59
C SER A 22 -4.22 19.12 -0.27
N ALA A 23 -3.35 19.63 -1.14
CA ALA A 23 -3.64 20.75 -2.05
C ALA A 23 -4.71 20.43 -3.12
N LEU A 24 -5.02 19.16 -3.33
CA LEU A 24 -6.09 18.72 -4.24
C LEU A 24 -7.43 18.58 -3.52
N VAL A 25 -7.39 18.08 -2.28
CA VAL A 25 -8.58 17.79 -1.47
C VAL A 25 -9.12 19.04 -0.78
N VAL A 26 -8.24 19.95 -0.36
CA VAL A 26 -8.60 21.06 0.53
C VAL A 26 -8.54 22.38 -0.24
N ASP A 27 -9.60 23.16 -0.10
CA ASP A 27 -9.59 24.57 -0.42
C ASP A 27 -8.89 25.32 0.72
N ALA A 28 -7.69 25.84 0.42
CA ALA A 28 -6.85 26.49 1.42
C ALA A 28 -7.46 27.80 1.95
N GLU A 29 -8.29 28.50 1.18
CA GLU A 29 -8.88 29.77 1.60
C GLU A 29 -9.99 29.55 2.64
N ASN A 30 -10.79 28.51 2.42
CA ASN A 30 -11.96 28.20 3.26
C ASN A 30 -11.70 27.08 4.28
N ALA A 31 -10.52 26.43 4.24
CA ALA A 31 -10.21 25.19 4.96
C ALA A 31 -11.31 24.14 4.86
N ALA A 32 -11.92 24.05 3.68
CA ALA A 32 -13.04 23.16 3.41
C ALA A 32 -12.66 22.12 2.35
N PRO A 33 -13.30 20.94 2.35
CA PRO A 33 -13.11 19.98 1.27
C PRO A 33 -13.58 20.56 -0.06
N ARG A 34 -12.82 20.33 -1.13
CA ARG A 34 -13.22 20.65 -2.51
C ARG A 34 -14.25 19.64 -2.99
N GLN A 35 -15.51 19.83 -2.57
CA GLN A 35 -16.59 18.87 -2.79
C GLN A 35 -16.78 18.51 -4.27
N ALA A 36 -16.81 19.48 -5.18
CA ALA A 36 -16.98 19.23 -6.61
C ALA A 36 -15.81 18.41 -7.20
N TRP A 37 -14.60 18.64 -6.71
CA TRP A 37 -13.43 17.87 -7.14
C TRP A 37 -13.48 16.44 -6.60
N LEU A 38 -13.77 16.26 -5.31
CA LEU A 38 -13.96 14.95 -4.69
C LEU A 38 -15.06 14.13 -5.39
N ALA A 39 -16.18 14.77 -5.72
CA ALA A 39 -17.26 14.13 -6.48
C ALA A 39 -16.78 13.64 -7.84
N SER A 40 -16.02 14.46 -8.59
CA SER A 40 -15.47 14.05 -9.89
C SER A 40 -14.49 12.87 -9.77
N VAL A 41 -13.70 12.80 -8.69
CA VAL A 41 -12.81 11.66 -8.43
C VAL A 41 -13.61 10.42 -8.03
N ALA A 42 -14.66 10.57 -7.23
CA ALA A 42 -15.54 9.46 -6.87
C ALA A 42 -16.26 8.87 -8.08
N GLU A 43 -16.67 9.70 -9.04
CA GLU A 43 -17.22 9.26 -10.33
C GLU A 43 -16.19 8.45 -11.14
N ASP A 44 -14.95 8.91 -11.20
CA ASP A 44 -13.87 8.16 -11.85
C ASP A 44 -13.60 6.82 -11.16
N ILE A 45 -13.58 6.79 -9.83
CA ILE A 45 -13.43 5.55 -9.05
C ILE A 45 -14.59 4.61 -9.37
N ALA A 46 -15.82 5.11 -9.41
CA ALA A 46 -16.99 4.29 -9.74
C ALA A 46 -16.93 3.71 -11.16
N LEU A 47 -16.38 4.47 -12.13
CA LEU A 47 -16.13 3.97 -13.48
C LEU A 47 -15.16 2.78 -13.47
N LEU A 48 -14.03 2.90 -12.77
CA LEU A 48 -13.03 1.83 -12.64
C LEU A 48 -13.58 0.60 -11.89
N ARG A 49 -14.32 0.82 -10.80
CA ARG A 49 -14.99 -0.26 -10.05
C ARG A 49 -15.96 -1.03 -10.92
N LYS A 50 -16.72 -0.37 -11.80
CA LYS A 50 -17.62 -1.03 -12.76
C LYS A 50 -16.89 -1.89 -13.79
N GLN A 51 -15.61 -1.62 -14.05
CA GLN A 51 -14.74 -2.41 -14.92
C GLN A 51 -14.07 -3.58 -14.19
N GLY A 52 -14.31 -3.74 -12.88
CA GLY A 52 -13.74 -4.80 -12.06
C GLY A 52 -12.40 -4.46 -11.41
N THR A 53 -11.95 -3.20 -11.46
CA THR A 53 -10.75 -2.75 -10.77
C THR A 53 -11.04 -2.55 -9.29
N ASP A 54 -10.25 -3.14 -8.40
CA ASP A 54 -10.21 -2.80 -6.97
C ASP A 54 -9.52 -1.45 -6.78
N VAL A 55 -10.10 -0.52 -6.02
CA VAL A 55 -9.53 0.82 -5.84
C VAL A 55 -9.37 1.14 -4.36
N THR A 56 -8.16 1.58 -3.99
CA THR A 56 -7.79 2.09 -2.66
C THR A 56 -7.33 3.54 -2.78
N VAL A 57 -7.83 4.41 -1.91
CA VAL A 57 -7.47 5.84 -1.87
C VAL A 57 -6.53 6.09 -0.69
N VAL A 58 -5.44 6.81 -0.94
CA VAL A 58 -4.55 7.33 0.10
C VAL A 58 -4.65 8.85 0.08
N SER A 59 -5.35 9.44 1.05
CA SER A 59 -5.70 10.86 1.03
C SER A 59 -5.01 11.61 2.15
N SER A 60 -4.28 12.67 1.80
CA SER A 60 -3.87 13.70 2.76
C SER A 60 -5.01 14.73 2.97
N GLY A 61 -4.80 15.69 3.86
CA GLY A 61 -5.66 16.88 3.99
C GLY A 61 -6.24 17.12 5.38
N ALA A 62 -6.16 16.15 6.28
CA ALA A 62 -6.73 16.25 7.63
C ALA A 62 -6.32 17.53 8.37
N ILE A 63 -5.01 17.76 8.54
CA ILE A 63 -4.49 18.96 9.22
C ILE A 63 -5.04 20.25 8.58
N ALA A 64 -5.02 20.34 7.25
CA ALA A 64 -5.43 21.55 6.53
C ALA A 64 -6.92 21.88 6.73
N LEU A 65 -7.78 20.85 6.84
CA LEU A 65 -9.22 21.02 7.08
C LEU A 65 -9.56 21.53 8.49
N ALA A 66 -8.65 21.40 9.45
CA ALA A 66 -8.89 21.80 10.84
C ALA A 66 -8.24 23.14 11.22
N ARG A 67 -7.31 23.67 10.41
CA ARG A 67 -6.51 24.86 10.78
C ARG A 67 -7.38 26.06 11.16
N HIS A 68 -8.38 26.39 10.35
CA HIS A 68 -9.23 27.55 10.60
C HIS A 68 -10.13 27.32 11.82
N THR A 69 -10.79 26.17 11.90
CA THR A 69 -11.67 25.81 13.02
C THR A 69 -10.96 25.83 14.37
N LEU A 70 -9.67 25.48 14.40
CA LEU A 70 -8.84 25.48 15.61
C LEU A 70 -8.09 26.80 15.86
N GLY A 71 -8.23 27.81 15.00
CA GLY A 71 -7.46 29.05 15.09
C GLY A 71 -5.95 28.88 14.86
N LEU A 72 -5.54 27.77 14.25
CA LEU A 72 -4.16 27.38 13.97
C LEU A 72 -3.70 27.88 12.59
N THR A 73 -3.99 29.13 12.26
CA THR A 73 -3.74 29.71 10.93
C THR A 73 -2.33 30.31 10.81
N ASN A 74 -1.73 30.75 11.93
CA ASN A 74 -0.49 31.50 11.92
C ASN A 74 0.75 30.60 11.98
N GLY A 75 1.64 30.72 10.99
CA GLY A 75 2.98 30.13 11.03
C GLY A 75 3.03 28.59 10.99
N PRO A 76 4.24 28.02 11.18
CA PRO A 76 4.45 26.58 11.28
C PRO A 76 3.90 26.06 12.62
N LEU A 77 3.17 24.94 12.56
CA LEU A 77 2.58 24.31 13.74
C LEU A 77 3.61 23.48 14.50
N ARG A 78 3.54 23.52 15.83
CA ARG A 78 4.23 22.57 16.72
C ARG A 78 3.67 21.16 16.50
N LEU A 79 4.43 20.14 16.89
CA LEU A 79 4.01 18.75 16.74
C LEU A 79 2.61 18.50 17.35
N ALA A 80 2.41 18.88 18.61
CA ALA A 80 1.12 18.69 19.28
C ALA A 80 -0.04 19.42 18.58
N GLU A 81 0.20 20.58 17.97
CA GLU A 81 -0.80 21.31 17.20
C GLU A 81 -1.13 20.61 15.88
N LYS A 82 -0.13 20.03 15.21
CA LYS A 82 -0.34 19.19 14.01
C LYS A 82 -1.19 17.97 14.36
N GLN A 83 -0.85 17.27 15.44
CA GLN A 83 -1.59 16.08 15.89
C GLN A 83 -3.04 16.43 16.26
N ALA A 84 -3.26 17.51 17.01
CA ALA A 84 -4.59 17.99 17.35
C ALA A 84 -5.40 18.38 16.09
N ALA A 85 -4.78 19.09 15.14
CA ALA A 85 -5.42 19.45 13.87
C ALA A 85 -5.73 18.22 13.03
N ALA A 86 -4.83 17.23 12.98
CA ALA A 86 -5.08 15.98 12.26
C ALA A 86 -6.26 15.21 12.87
N ALA A 87 -6.32 15.07 14.20
CA ALA A 87 -7.41 14.37 14.87
C ALA A 87 -8.78 14.99 14.57
N VAL A 88 -8.89 16.32 14.60
CA VAL A 88 -10.12 17.05 14.27
C VAL A 88 -10.44 16.96 12.77
N GLY A 89 -9.45 17.21 11.92
CA GLY A 89 -9.65 17.30 10.49
C GLY A 89 -9.84 15.94 9.81
N GLN A 90 -9.38 14.85 10.42
CA GLN A 90 -9.60 13.50 9.91
C GLN A 90 -11.09 13.15 9.88
N ILE A 91 -11.88 13.65 10.83
CA ILE A 91 -13.35 13.48 10.83
C ILE A 91 -13.95 14.12 9.57
N SER A 92 -13.56 15.37 9.28
CA SER A 92 -14.02 16.11 8.10
C SER A 92 -13.57 15.43 6.80
N LEU A 93 -12.32 14.96 6.75
CA LEU A 93 -11.77 14.24 5.60
C LEU A 93 -12.54 12.93 5.33
N ALA A 94 -12.77 12.13 6.37
CA ALA A 94 -13.49 10.88 6.30
C ALA A 94 -14.95 11.11 5.84
N GLN A 95 -15.61 12.14 6.38
CA GLN A 95 -16.97 12.50 6.00
C GLN A 95 -17.05 12.94 4.54
N ALA A 96 -16.10 13.75 4.06
CA ALA A 96 -16.08 14.23 2.68
C ALA A 96 -15.91 13.06 1.69
N TRP A 97 -15.00 12.13 1.96
CA TRP A 97 -14.83 10.93 1.13
C TRP A 97 -16.03 9.99 1.20
N SER A 98 -16.56 9.73 2.39
CA SER A 98 -17.75 8.88 2.59
C SER A 98 -18.95 9.44 1.81
N HIS A 99 -19.17 10.76 1.85
CA HIS A 99 -20.23 11.41 1.09
C HIS A 99 -20.01 11.29 -0.42
N ALA A 100 -18.82 11.61 -0.93
CA ALA A 100 -18.53 11.54 -2.36
C ALA A 100 -18.67 10.12 -2.93
N LEU A 101 -18.17 9.11 -2.21
CA LEU A 101 -18.25 7.71 -2.62
C LEU A 101 -19.66 7.14 -2.52
N SER A 102 -20.40 7.44 -1.45
CA SER A 102 -21.77 6.95 -1.26
C SER A 102 -22.75 7.51 -2.31
N ALA A 103 -22.52 8.73 -2.79
CA ALA A 103 -23.27 9.30 -3.93
C ALA A 103 -23.14 8.45 -5.21
N GLN A 104 -22.07 7.66 -5.34
CA GLN A 104 -21.84 6.72 -6.44
C GLN A 104 -22.21 5.26 -6.09
N GLY A 105 -22.84 5.03 -4.94
CA GLY A 105 -23.18 3.69 -4.44
C GLY A 105 -21.97 2.90 -3.92
N LEU A 106 -20.85 3.56 -3.61
CA LEU A 106 -19.64 2.93 -3.08
C LEU A 106 -19.53 3.14 -1.57
N THR A 107 -19.15 2.08 -0.85
CA THR A 107 -18.94 2.14 0.60
C THR A 107 -17.48 2.49 0.91
N ALA A 108 -17.24 3.65 1.52
CA ALA A 108 -15.92 4.02 2.02
C ALA A 108 -15.58 3.25 3.31
N ALA A 109 -14.34 2.83 3.46
CA ALA A 109 -13.82 2.24 4.70
C ALA A 109 -12.58 3.02 5.17
N GLN A 110 -12.65 3.65 6.34
CA GLN A 110 -11.51 4.42 6.88
C GLN A 110 -10.47 3.48 7.48
N LEU A 111 -9.20 3.69 7.12
CA LEU A 111 -8.06 3.13 7.84
C LEU A 111 -7.05 4.23 8.17
N LEU A 112 -6.38 4.09 9.32
CA LEU A 112 -5.27 4.95 9.73
C LEU A 112 -4.07 4.05 10.00
N LEU A 113 -2.95 4.35 9.35
CA LEU A 113 -1.72 3.57 9.45
C LEU A 113 -0.56 4.51 9.75
N THR A 114 0.42 4.07 10.54
CA THR A 114 1.72 4.75 10.59
C THR A 114 2.71 4.09 9.63
N PRO A 115 3.80 4.79 9.24
CA PRO A 115 4.90 4.15 8.53
C PRO A 115 5.45 2.92 9.26
N GLU A 116 5.52 2.91 10.60
CA GLU A 116 6.01 1.73 11.32
C GLU A 116 5.03 0.57 11.27
N ASP A 117 3.72 0.81 11.17
CA ASP A 117 2.74 -0.27 10.97
C ASP A 117 2.98 -1.01 9.64
N THR A 118 3.69 -0.38 8.70
CA THR A 118 4.10 -1.00 7.42
C THR A 118 5.50 -1.64 7.47
N GLU A 119 6.26 -1.42 8.54
CA GLU A 119 7.62 -1.94 8.74
C GLU A 119 7.65 -3.05 9.81
N ASP A 120 6.77 -2.98 10.81
CA ASP A 120 6.50 -4.05 11.75
C ASP A 120 5.68 -5.15 11.08
N ARG A 121 6.21 -6.37 11.11
CA ARG A 121 5.67 -7.49 10.35
C ARG A 121 4.30 -7.94 10.82
N LYS A 122 4.05 -7.93 12.14
CA LYS A 122 2.76 -8.36 12.71
C LYS A 122 1.68 -7.34 12.35
N ARG A 123 1.97 -6.05 12.51
CA ARG A 123 1.05 -4.96 12.14
C ARG A 123 0.80 -4.93 10.65
N TYR A 124 1.82 -5.15 9.83
CA TYR A 124 1.72 -5.27 8.38
C TYR A 124 0.74 -6.38 7.97
N LEU A 125 0.87 -7.59 8.53
CA LEU A 125 0.00 -8.73 8.18
C LEU A 125 -1.46 -8.50 8.59
N ASN A 126 -1.69 -7.82 9.71
CA ASN A 126 -3.03 -7.47 10.19
C ASN A 126 -3.67 -6.37 9.31
N ALA A 127 -2.91 -5.33 8.97
CA ALA A 127 -3.36 -4.28 8.06
C ALA A 127 -3.69 -4.85 6.69
N ARG A 128 -2.82 -5.72 6.14
CA ARG A 128 -3.09 -6.44 4.88
C ARG A 128 -4.37 -7.25 4.93
N ALA A 129 -4.55 -8.09 5.95
CA ALA A 129 -5.75 -8.91 6.08
C ALA A 129 -7.04 -8.08 6.10
N THR A 130 -7.00 -6.95 6.81
CA THR A 130 -8.12 -6.00 6.86
C THR A 130 -8.40 -5.40 5.48
N LEU A 131 -7.36 -4.93 4.78
CA LEU A 131 -7.49 -4.37 3.44
C LEU A 131 -8.05 -5.37 2.44
N GLU A 132 -7.52 -6.60 2.40
CA GLU A 132 -8.03 -7.66 1.51
C GLU A 132 -9.49 -8.00 1.80
N THR A 133 -9.87 -8.07 3.08
CA THR A 133 -11.26 -8.34 3.47
C THR A 133 -12.19 -7.21 3.00
N LEU A 134 -11.79 -5.95 3.20
CA LEU A 134 -12.58 -4.78 2.78
C LEU A 134 -12.74 -4.72 1.26
N LEU A 135 -11.67 -5.01 0.50
CA LEU A 135 -11.73 -5.09 -0.96
C LEU A 135 -12.65 -6.23 -1.42
N GLY A 136 -12.55 -7.40 -0.79
CA GLY A 136 -13.44 -8.55 -1.07
C GLY A 136 -14.92 -8.28 -0.76
N LEU A 137 -15.21 -7.42 0.22
CA LEU A 137 -16.56 -6.92 0.52
C LEU A 137 -17.02 -5.80 -0.42
N GLY A 138 -16.17 -5.38 -1.36
CA GLY A 138 -16.47 -4.33 -2.33
C GLY A 138 -16.34 -2.91 -1.78
N CYS A 139 -15.76 -2.70 -0.60
CA CYS A 139 -15.50 -1.36 -0.08
C CYS A 139 -14.40 -0.63 -0.88
N VAL A 140 -14.33 0.69 -0.75
CA VAL A 140 -13.19 1.51 -1.17
C VAL A 140 -12.44 1.94 0.09
N PRO A 141 -11.28 1.33 0.40
CA PRO A 141 -10.46 1.77 1.52
C PRO A 141 -9.98 3.22 1.29
N VAL A 142 -10.15 4.06 2.30
CA VAL A 142 -9.66 5.44 2.34
C VAL A 142 -8.67 5.53 3.50
N ILE A 143 -7.39 5.61 3.15
CA ILE A 143 -6.27 5.49 4.06
C ILE A 143 -5.64 6.86 4.26
N ASN A 144 -5.32 7.22 5.50
CA ASN A 144 -4.44 8.33 5.82
C ASN A 144 -3.42 7.90 6.89
N GLU A 145 -2.39 8.70 7.09
CA GLU A 145 -1.44 8.51 8.19
C GLU A 145 -2.15 8.70 9.55
N ASN A 146 -1.81 7.87 10.53
CA ASN A 146 -2.29 8.06 11.91
C ASN A 146 -1.45 9.12 12.64
N ASP A 147 -1.66 10.38 12.25
CA ASP A 147 -0.92 11.54 12.72
C ASP A 147 -0.89 11.65 14.27
N THR A 148 -1.94 11.22 14.98
CA THR A 148 -2.05 11.34 16.44
C THR A 148 -0.95 10.62 17.21
N ILE A 149 -0.45 9.49 16.66
CA ILE A 149 0.60 8.68 17.28
C ILE A 149 1.94 8.74 16.52
N ALA A 150 2.00 9.50 15.42
CA ALA A 150 3.23 9.74 14.70
C ALA A 150 4.15 10.69 15.50
N THR A 151 5.42 10.32 15.62
CA THR A 151 6.48 11.13 16.24
C THR A 151 7.16 12.04 15.21
N ALA A 152 7.89 13.07 15.66
CA ALA A 152 8.63 13.96 14.75
C ALA A 152 9.81 13.29 14.02
N GLU A 153 10.31 12.15 14.54
CA GLU A 153 11.39 11.35 13.95
C GLU A 153 10.91 10.61 12.71
N ILE A 154 9.61 10.31 12.67
CA ILE A 154 8.89 9.78 11.52
C ILE A 154 8.42 10.98 10.73
N ARG A 155 8.83 11.07 9.46
CA ARG A 155 8.54 12.23 8.62
C ARG A 155 7.03 12.36 8.39
N PHE A 156 6.39 13.25 9.14
CA PHE A 156 4.98 13.60 8.97
C PHE A 156 4.64 13.92 7.51
N GLY A 157 3.58 13.29 6.98
CA GLY A 157 2.95 13.72 5.74
C GLY A 157 3.61 13.21 4.47
N ASP A 158 4.42 12.15 4.53
CA ASP A 158 4.87 11.43 3.33
C ASP A 158 3.86 10.36 2.91
N ASN A 159 2.67 10.82 2.53
CA ASN A 159 1.65 9.93 1.98
C ASN A 159 2.05 9.33 0.62
N ASP A 160 3.11 9.82 -0.04
CA ASP A 160 3.65 9.18 -1.25
C ASP A 160 4.26 7.82 -0.87
N ARG A 161 5.10 7.78 0.18
CA ARG A 161 5.66 6.54 0.74
C ARG A 161 4.57 5.63 1.31
N LEU A 162 3.62 6.17 2.06
CA LEU A 162 2.48 5.39 2.57
C LEU A 162 1.72 4.72 1.42
N ALA A 163 1.45 5.44 0.33
CA ALA A 163 0.75 4.87 -0.82
C ALA A 163 1.51 3.75 -1.51
N ALA A 164 2.84 3.88 -1.65
CA ALA A 164 3.66 2.79 -2.16
C ALA A 164 3.68 1.56 -1.24
N ARG A 165 3.66 1.76 0.08
CA ARG A 165 3.53 0.66 1.05
C ARG A 165 2.17 0.00 1.03
N VAL A 166 1.09 0.78 0.88
CA VAL A 166 -0.26 0.26 0.67
C VAL A 166 -0.32 -0.55 -0.61
N ALA A 167 0.22 -0.04 -1.71
CA ALA A 167 0.30 -0.77 -2.98
C ALA A 167 1.04 -2.11 -2.82
N GLN A 168 2.16 -2.12 -2.06
CA GLN A 168 2.88 -3.33 -1.72
C GLN A 168 2.08 -4.28 -0.79
N MET A 169 1.31 -3.76 0.17
CA MET A 169 0.50 -4.57 1.08
C MET A 169 -0.61 -5.28 0.35
N THR A 170 -1.27 -4.58 -0.57
CA THR A 170 -2.42 -5.10 -1.31
C THR A 170 -2.02 -5.67 -2.67
N ASP A 171 -0.74 -5.97 -2.95
CA ASP A 171 -0.30 -6.47 -4.27
C ASP A 171 -0.91 -5.69 -5.47
N ALA A 172 -1.02 -4.37 -5.33
CA ALA A 172 -1.58 -3.51 -6.36
C ALA A 172 -0.69 -3.51 -7.60
N ASP A 173 -1.28 -3.71 -8.77
CA ASP A 173 -0.52 -3.68 -10.02
C ASP A 173 -0.24 -2.25 -10.50
N GLN A 174 -1.01 -1.26 -10.03
CA GLN A 174 -0.79 0.15 -10.36
C GLN A 174 -0.97 1.11 -9.16
N LEU A 175 -0.11 2.14 -9.11
CA LEU A 175 -0.15 3.25 -8.16
C LEU A 175 -0.17 4.57 -8.92
N VAL A 176 -1.16 5.42 -8.70
CA VAL A 176 -1.20 6.78 -9.27
C VAL A 176 -0.97 7.80 -8.17
N LEU A 177 0.06 8.63 -8.32
CA LEU A 177 0.28 9.81 -7.50
C LEU A 177 -0.29 11.04 -8.22
N LEU A 178 -1.45 11.51 -7.77
CA LEU A 178 -2.02 12.77 -8.26
C LEU A 178 -1.28 13.94 -7.61
N SER A 179 -0.65 14.77 -8.45
CA SER A 179 0.19 15.89 -8.05
C SER A 179 -0.23 17.20 -8.72
N ASP A 180 0.41 18.28 -8.32
CA ASP A 180 0.43 19.58 -8.98
C ASP A 180 1.37 19.66 -10.21
N ILE A 181 1.97 18.54 -10.59
CA ILE A 181 2.82 18.34 -11.77
C ILE A 181 2.38 17.05 -12.48
N ASP A 182 2.57 16.99 -13.79
CA ASP A 182 2.11 15.90 -14.66
C ASP A 182 3.21 14.89 -15.01
N GLY A 183 4.25 14.81 -14.20
CA GLY A 183 5.32 13.84 -14.40
C GLY A 183 6.67 14.25 -13.82
N LEU A 184 7.65 13.43 -14.14
CA LEU A 184 9.06 13.68 -13.95
C LEU A 184 9.63 14.42 -15.17
N TYR A 185 10.55 15.34 -14.92
CA TYR A 185 11.24 16.13 -15.92
C TYR A 185 12.75 16.01 -15.70
N THR A 186 13.54 16.31 -16.73
CA THR A 186 15.02 16.32 -16.64
C THR A 186 15.57 17.37 -15.68
N ALA A 187 14.79 18.41 -15.38
CA ALA A 187 15.02 19.45 -14.37
C ALA A 187 13.67 19.99 -13.89
N ASP A 188 13.61 20.85 -12.87
CA ASP A 188 12.34 21.46 -12.44
C ASP A 188 11.81 22.41 -13.54
N PRO A 189 10.69 22.10 -14.21
CA PRO A 189 10.17 22.91 -15.32
C PRO A 189 9.67 24.29 -14.89
N ARG A 190 9.56 24.55 -13.59
CA ARG A 190 9.19 25.87 -13.05
C ARG A 190 10.36 26.84 -13.03
N THR A 191 11.59 26.33 -13.04
CA THR A 191 12.81 27.13 -12.95
C THR A 191 13.71 26.98 -14.18
N ASP A 192 13.64 25.83 -14.87
CA ASP A 192 14.38 25.55 -16.09
C ASP A 192 13.44 25.37 -17.30
N PRO A 193 13.40 26.34 -18.25
CA PRO A 193 12.55 26.24 -19.44
C PRO A 193 13.02 25.17 -20.43
N THR A 194 14.23 24.63 -20.28
CA THR A 194 14.75 23.54 -21.12
C THR A 194 14.41 22.15 -20.58
N ALA A 195 13.75 22.07 -19.42
CA ALA A 195 13.31 20.82 -18.82
C ALA A 195 12.39 20.04 -19.75
N THR A 196 12.73 18.78 -20.01
CA THR A 196 11.97 17.88 -20.88
C THR A 196 11.22 16.84 -20.04
N HIS A 197 9.97 16.57 -20.41
CA HIS A 197 9.13 15.57 -19.74
C HIS A 197 9.59 14.15 -20.07
N LEU A 198 9.59 13.28 -19.06
CA LEU A 198 9.96 11.87 -19.18
C LEU A 198 8.70 10.99 -19.11
N PRO A 199 8.16 10.50 -20.25
CA PRO A 199 6.89 9.78 -20.24
C PRO A 199 6.97 8.36 -19.65
N VAL A 200 8.12 7.68 -19.82
CA VAL A 200 8.34 6.32 -19.33
C VAL A 200 9.74 6.22 -18.73
N ILE A 201 9.81 5.66 -17.53
CA ILE A 201 11.02 5.39 -16.76
C ILE A 201 11.08 3.88 -16.54
N GLU A 202 11.96 3.21 -17.28
CA GLU A 202 12.12 1.75 -17.20
C GLU A 202 12.86 1.31 -15.94
N THR A 203 13.81 2.13 -15.47
CA THR A 203 14.64 1.83 -14.31
C THR A 203 14.96 3.12 -13.57
N LEU A 204 14.82 3.08 -12.24
CA LEU A 204 15.28 4.16 -11.36
C LEU A 204 16.80 4.05 -11.19
N THR A 205 17.54 4.74 -12.06
CA THR A 205 18.99 4.88 -11.93
C THR A 205 19.35 6.01 -10.96
N PRO A 206 20.58 6.08 -10.44
CA PRO A 206 21.03 7.19 -9.61
C PRO A 206 20.80 8.57 -10.25
N ASP A 207 20.95 8.68 -11.58
CA ASP A 207 20.69 9.92 -12.32
C ASP A 207 19.20 10.31 -12.30
N ILE A 208 18.29 9.33 -12.43
CA ILE A 208 16.86 9.57 -12.30
C ILE A 208 16.51 9.95 -10.85
N GLU A 209 17.10 9.28 -9.87
CA GLU A 209 16.90 9.61 -8.44
C GLU A 209 17.38 11.03 -8.12
N ALA A 210 18.49 11.47 -8.72
CA ALA A 210 19.04 12.81 -8.57
C ALA A 210 18.12 13.91 -9.14
N MET A 211 17.27 13.61 -10.12
CA MET A 211 16.24 14.55 -10.64
C MET A 211 15.21 14.94 -9.57
N GLY A 212 15.13 14.21 -8.46
CA GLY A 212 14.28 14.56 -7.31
C GLY A 212 14.72 15.81 -6.55
N GLY A 213 15.96 16.26 -6.76
CA GLY A 213 16.56 17.44 -6.12
C GLY A 213 16.84 17.30 -4.62
N GLU A 214 17.46 18.32 -4.05
CA GLU A 214 17.56 18.48 -2.59
C GLU A 214 16.26 19.08 -2.04
N PRO A 215 15.77 18.61 -0.87
CA PRO A 215 14.59 19.19 -0.26
C PRO A 215 14.85 20.67 0.07
N PRO A 216 13.91 21.59 -0.20
CA PRO A 216 14.00 22.96 0.29
C PRO A 216 14.15 22.96 1.82
N PRO A 217 14.95 23.86 2.41
CA PRO A 217 15.08 23.97 3.86
C PRO A 217 13.71 24.18 4.51
N GLY A 218 13.33 23.28 5.44
CA GLY A 218 12.05 23.33 6.15
C GLY A 218 10.86 22.64 5.46
N TYR A 219 11.06 22.06 4.26
CA TYR A 219 10.01 21.35 3.51
C TYR A 219 10.28 19.84 3.54
N SER A 220 9.68 19.11 4.49
CA SER A 220 9.91 17.67 4.70
C SER A 220 8.73 16.76 4.34
N SER A 221 7.70 17.30 3.67
CA SER A 221 6.50 16.55 3.27
C SER A 221 6.15 16.83 1.80
N GLY A 222 6.27 15.81 0.95
CA GLY A 222 6.06 15.92 -0.50
C GLY A 222 7.27 16.41 -1.32
N GLY A 223 7.05 16.65 -2.61
CA GLY A 223 8.08 17.00 -3.60
C GLY A 223 8.33 15.90 -4.63
N MET A 224 9.33 16.09 -5.51
CA MET A 224 9.68 15.07 -6.50
C MET A 224 10.46 13.91 -5.84
N ARG A 225 11.36 14.21 -4.91
CA ARG A 225 12.12 13.20 -4.17
C ARG A 225 11.25 12.16 -3.46
N THR A 226 10.17 12.56 -2.76
CA THR A 226 9.27 11.61 -2.09
C THR A 226 8.55 10.71 -3.10
N LYS A 227 8.18 11.26 -4.26
CA LYS A 227 7.59 10.48 -5.36
C LYS A 227 8.58 9.48 -5.95
N LEU A 228 9.86 9.84 -6.10
CA LEU A 228 10.88 8.90 -6.57
C LEU A 228 11.15 7.79 -5.53
N LEU A 229 11.14 8.10 -4.24
CA LEU A 229 11.19 7.08 -3.18
C LEU A 229 9.97 6.15 -3.23
N ALA A 230 8.77 6.70 -3.42
CA ALA A 230 7.55 5.93 -3.62
C ALA A 230 7.64 5.04 -4.86
N ALA A 231 8.15 5.57 -5.99
CA ALA A 231 8.38 4.81 -7.21
C ALA A 231 9.35 3.65 -6.98
N SER A 232 10.42 3.87 -6.21
CA SER A 232 11.38 2.82 -5.86
C SER A 232 10.72 1.68 -5.07
N ILE A 233 9.86 2.00 -4.10
CA ILE A 233 9.12 1.01 -3.31
C ILE A 233 8.12 0.26 -4.20
N ALA A 234 7.29 0.97 -4.96
CA ALA A 234 6.24 0.39 -5.79
C ALA A 234 6.79 -0.48 -6.93
N THR A 235 7.78 0.02 -7.68
CA THR A 235 8.32 -0.73 -8.84
C THR A 235 9.04 -2.00 -8.42
N ARG A 236 9.71 -2.01 -7.25
CA ARG A 236 10.30 -3.22 -6.65
C ARG A 236 9.27 -4.25 -6.20
N SER A 237 8.06 -3.82 -5.83
CA SER A 237 6.95 -4.73 -5.51
C SER A 237 6.14 -5.15 -6.73
N GLY A 238 6.55 -4.77 -7.95
CA GLY A 238 5.86 -5.16 -9.19
C GLY A 238 4.70 -4.26 -9.55
N CYS A 239 4.57 -3.14 -8.85
CA CYS A 239 3.55 -2.14 -9.08
C CYS A 239 4.09 -1.09 -10.05
N ALA A 240 3.39 -0.85 -11.17
CA ALA A 240 3.67 0.29 -12.02
C ALA A 240 3.23 1.57 -11.31
N MET A 241 4.04 2.63 -11.35
CA MET A 241 3.66 3.91 -10.72
C MET A 241 3.49 5.01 -11.76
N ALA A 242 2.44 5.83 -11.67
CA ALA A 242 2.30 7.05 -12.46
C ALA A 242 2.42 8.30 -11.56
N ILE A 243 3.05 9.35 -12.09
CA ILE A 243 2.89 10.72 -11.59
C ILE A 243 2.04 11.48 -12.61
N ALA A 244 0.94 12.08 -12.16
CA ALA A 244 -0.05 12.70 -13.03
C ALA A 244 -0.64 13.98 -12.41
N LEU A 245 -1.20 14.84 -13.27
CA LEU A 245 -1.85 16.06 -12.82
C LEU A 245 -3.18 15.74 -12.12
N GLY A 246 -3.33 16.23 -10.89
CA GLY A 246 -4.53 16.00 -10.08
C GLY A 246 -5.47 17.20 -9.99
N LYS A 247 -5.06 18.40 -10.40
CA LYS A 247 -5.85 19.64 -10.20
C LYS A 247 -7.12 19.71 -11.05
N THR A 248 -7.15 18.99 -12.17
CA THR A 248 -8.31 18.93 -13.06
C THR A 248 -9.44 18.13 -12.41
N HIS A 249 -10.68 18.43 -12.78
CA HIS A 249 -11.77 17.49 -12.55
C HIS A 249 -11.53 16.22 -13.36
N HIS A 250 -12.01 15.08 -12.85
CA HIS A 250 -11.86 13.77 -13.47
C HIS A 250 -10.40 13.38 -13.83
N PRO A 251 -9.44 13.47 -12.87
CA PRO A 251 -8.03 13.24 -13.18
C PRO A 251 -7.71 11.79 -13.58
N LEU A 252 -8.45 10.79 -13.08
CA LEU A 252 -8.21 9.39 -13.45
C LEU A 252 -8.82 9.07 -14.82
N ARG A 253 -9.98 9.66 -15.13
CA ARG A 253 -10.55 9.59 -16.48
C ARG A 253 -9.66 10.29 -17.50
N ALA A 254 -9.10 11.45 -17.16
CA ALA A 254 -8.14 12.13 -18.03
C ALA A 254 -6.94 11.23 -18.35
N LEU A 255 -6.43 10.47 -17.37
CA LEU A 255 -5.38 9.47 -17.60
C LEU A 255 -5.84 8.32 -18.50
N LEU A 256 -7.07 7.80 -18.33
CA LEU A 256 -7.65 6.80 -19.23
C LEU A 256 -7.77 7.32 -20.68
N GLU A 257 -8.00 8.62 -20.84
CA GLU A 257 -8.12 9.32 -22.12
C GLU A 257 -6.76 9.78 -22.70
N GLY A 258 -5.65 9.43 -22.06
CA GLY A 258 -4.30 9.69 -22.56
C GLY A 258 -3.68 11.02 -22.12
N ALA A 259 -4.15 11.60 -21.02
CA ALA A 259 -3.48 12.75 -20.41
C ALA A 259 -2.01 12.47 -20.10
N ARG A 260 -1.17 13.50 -20.20
CA ARG A 260 0.27 13.39 -19.98
C ARG A 260 0.57 12.96 -18.53
N CYS A 261 1.42 11.94 -18.41
CA CYS A 261 1.92 11.41 -17.14
C CYS A 261 3.31 10.79 -17.31
N SER A 262 4.02 10.57 -16.21
CA SER A 262 5.25 9.76 -16.20
C SER A 262 4.99 8.41 -15.56
N TRP A 263 5.21 7.34 -16.32
CA TRP A 263 5.12 5.95 -15.84
C TRP A 263 6.48 5.41 -15.41
N PHE A 264 6.55 4.84 -14.22
CA PHE A 264 7.67 4.06 -13.70
C PHE A 264 7.29 2.59 -13.82
N LEU A 265 8.06 1.85 -14.61
CA LEU A 265 7.75 0.45 -14.91
C LEU A 265 8.13 -0.46 -13.74
N PRO A 266 7.34 -1.51 -13.47
CA PRO A 266 7.67 -2.47 -12.44
C PRO A 266 8.96 -3.22 -12.82
N GLN A 267 9.78 -3.50 -11.82
CA GLN A 267 10.94 -4.36 -12.03
C GLN A 267 10.45 -5.80 -12.23
N THR A 268 10.92 -6.45 -13.29
CA THR A 268 10.52 -7.81 -13.72
C THR A 268 10.74 -8.92 -12.68
N CYS A 269 11.30 -8.59 -11.52
CA CYS A 269 11.73 -9.53 -10.49
C CYS A 269 10.89 -9.50 -9.20
N SER A 270 9.73 -8.84 -9.13
CA SER A 270 9.08 -8.50 -7.84
C SER A 270 8.41 -9.66 -7.09
N GLN A 271 7.66 -10.53 -7.77
CA GLN A 271 7.18 -11.78 -7.17
C GLN A 271 8.38 -12.64 -6.78
N THR A 272 9.44 -12.60 -7.58
CA THR A 272 10.73 -13.22 -7.28
C THR A 272 11.39 -12.56 -6.07
N ALA A 273 11.26 -11.25 -5.83
CA ALA A 273 11.93 -10.51 -4.75
C ALA A 273 11.31 -10.79 -3.37
N ARG A 274 9.97 -10.85 -3.27
CA ARG A 274 9.29 -11.29 -2.03
C ARG A 274 9.64 -12.74 -1.71
N LYS A 275 9.58 -13.61 -2.73
CA LYS A 275 9.98 -15.02 -2.57
C LYS A 275 11.49 -15.17 -2.30
N GLN A 276 12.33 -14.31 -2.86
CA GLN A 276 13.77 -14.26 -2.61
C GLN A 276 14.10 -13.72 -1.21
N TRP A 277 13.29 -12.82 -0.66
CA TRP A 277 13.40 -12.37 0.73
C TRP A 277 13.02 -13.50 1.70
N ILE A 278 11.94 -14.24 1.41
CA ILE A 278 11.57 -15.45 2.17
C ILE A 278 12.64 -16.55 2.01
N ALA A 279 13.25 -16.66 0.82
CA ALA A 279 14.32 -17.61 0.54
C ALA A 279 15.71 -17.18 1.07
N GLY A 280 15.91 -15.90 1.42
CA GLY A 280 17.22 -15.30 1.65
C GLY A 280 17.50 -14.87 3.10
N SER A 281 18.59 -15.42 3.65
CA SER A 281 19.39 -14.88 4.78
C SER A 281 18.73 -14.63 6.14
N LEU A 282 17.51 -15.14 6.39
CA LEU A 282 16.93 -15.19 7.72
C LEU A 282 17.12 -16.57 8.33
N THR A 283 17.61 -16.64 9.56
CA THR A 283 17.63 -17.87 10.35
C THR A 283 16.18 -18.26 10.65
N PRO A 284 15.71 -19.44 10.24
CA PRO A 284 14.36 -19.89 10.55
C PRO A 284 14.15 -19.92 12.07
N ALA A 285 13.05 -19.36 12.55
CA ALA A 285 12.69 -19.35 13.97
C ALA A 285 12.12 -20.71 14.43
N GLY A 286 11.69 -21.56 13.49
CA GLY A 286 11.22 -22.91 13.77
C GLY A 286 10.92 -23.73 12.53
N GLU A 287 10.39 -24.93 12.77
CA GLU A 287 10.10 -25.95 11.77
C GLU A 287 8.66 -26.44 11.89
N ILE A 288 8.00 -26.64 10.75
CA ILE A 288 6.67 -27.23 10.67
C ILE A 288 6.77 -28.50 9.83
N MET A 289 6.52 -29.65 10.45
CA MET A 289 6.48 -30.95 9.80
C MET A 289 5.09 -31.22 9.24
N ILE A 290 5.02 -31.64 7.98
CA ILE A 290 3.76 -31.83 7.26
C ILE A 290 3.64 -33.25 6.71
N ASP A 291 2.41 -33.68 6.45
CA ASP A 291 2.14 -34.95 5.76
C ASP A 291 2.27 -34.85 4.23
N LEU A 292 2.19 -36.00 3.58
CA LEU A 292 2.30 -36.11 2.13
C LEU A 292 1.21 -35.32 1.38
N GLY A 293 -0.01 -35.28 1.91
CA GLY A 293 -1.12 -34.57 1.27
C GLY A 293 -0.92 -33.05 1.29
N ALA A 294 -0.40 -32.51 2.39
CA ALA A 294 0.02 -31.12 2.45
C ALA A 294 1.22 -30.85 1.54
N ALA A 295 2.21 -31.74 1.48
CA ALA A 295 3.35 -31.57 0.59
C ALA A 295 2.92 -31.48 -0.88
N ASP A 296 2.00 -32.35 -1.31
CA ASP A 296 1.41 -32.30 -2.65
C ASP A 296 0.62 -31.02 -2.88
N ALA A 297 -0.18 -30.57 -1.91
CA ALA A 297 -0.92 -29.31 -2.01
C ALA A 297 0.02 -28.10 -2.19
N LEU A 298 1.13 -28.06 -1.45
CA LEU A 298 2.14 -27.00 -1.59
C LEU A 298 2.80 -27.01 -2.97
N ASN A 299 3.15 -28.19 -3.50
CA ASN A 299 3.70 -28.33 -4.85
C ASN A 299 2.75 -27.80 -5.95
N HIS A 300 1.44 -27.84 -5.72
CA HIS A 300 0.43 -27.28 -6.62
C HIS A 300 0.07 -25.82 -6.34
N GLY A 301 0.81 -25.13 -5.45
CA GLY A 301 0.60 -23.72 -5.12
C GLY A 301 -0.50 -23.45 -4.10
N GLY A 302 -0.87 -24.45 -3.30
CA GLY A 302 -1.79 -24.32 -2.17
C GLY A 302 -1.16 -23.65 -0.94
N SER A 303 -2.00 -23.20 -0.02
CA SER A 303 -1.60 -22.76 1.32
C SER A 303 -1.36 -23.96 2.25
N LEU A 304 -0.54 -23.80 3.29
CA LEU A 304 -0.39 -24.81 4.34
C LEU A 304 -1.53 -24.70 5.34
N LEU A 305 -2.45 -25.67 5.34
CA LEU A 305 -3.55 -25.75 6.29
C LEU A 305 -3.14 -26.53 7.56
N PRO A 306 -3.72 -26.22 8.75
CA PRO A 306 -3.44 -26.93 10.00
C PRO A 306 -3.66 -28.44 9.90
N ALA A 307 -4.66 -28.88 9.12
CA ALA A 307 -5.03 -30.29 8.95
C ALA A 307 -3.87 -31.17 8.45
N GLY A 308 -2.94 -30.60 7.68
CA GLY A 308 -1.79 -31.32 7.14
C GLY A 308 -0.52 -31.21 7.98
N VAL A 309 -0.57 -30.57 9.15
CA VAL A 309 0.58 -30.41 10.06
C VAL A 309 0.67 -31.57 11.03
N LYS A 310 1.84 -32.21 11.08
CA LYS A 310 2.17 -33.34 11.96
C LYS A 310 2.99 -32.95 13.17
N GLY A 311 3.75 -31.85 13.09
CA GLY A 311 4.58 -31.40 14.19
C GLY A 311 5.06 -29.98 14.02
N VAL A 312 5.32 -29.31 15.14
CA VAL A 312 5.81 -27.94 15.21
C VAL A 312 6.98 -27.89 16.18
N LYS A 313 8.14 -27.40 15.74
CA LYS A 313 9.37 -27.27 16.53
C LYS A 313 9.90 -25.84 16.52
N GLY A 314 10.63 -25.48 17.58
CA GLY A 314 11.13 -24.12 17.79
C GLY A 314 10.08 -23.22 18.42
N ASP A 315 10.53 -22.04 18.83
CA ASP A 315 9.68 -21.02 19.44
C ASP A 315 9.68 -19.81 18.51
N PHE A 316 8.50 -19.57 17.93
CA PHE A 316 8.28 -18.54 16.94
C PHE A 316 6.94 -17.87 17.21
N THR A 317 6.82 -16.66 16.71
CA THR A 317 5.61 -15.85 16.76
C THR A 317 4.98 -15.74 15.38
N GLN A 318 3.73 -15.33 15.35
CA GLN A 318 2.99 -15.00 14.15
C GLN A 318 3.81 -14.01 13.31
N GLY A 319 4.01 -14.37 12.05
CA GLY A 319 4.83 -13.62 11.14
C GLY A 319 6.32 -13.85 11.36
N ASP A 320 6.77 -14.96 11.93
CA ASP A 320 8.16 -15.39 11.82
C ASP A 320 8.39 -16.29 10.60
N LEU A 321 9.65 -16.38 10.15
CA LEU A 321 10.03 -17.31 9.09
C LEU A 321 10.18 -18.71 9.69
N VAL A 322 9.46 -19.68 9.13
CA VAL A 322 9.57 -21.09 9.47
C VAL A 322 9.92 -21.92 8.24
N VAL A 323 10.64 -23.03 8.45
CA VAL A 323 10.85 -24.04 7.40
C VAL A 323 9.73 -25.07 7.46
N VAL A 324 9.27 -25.49 6.29
CA VAL A 324 8.31 -26.59 6.14
C VAL A 324 9.10 -27.83 5.74
N ILE A 325 9.01 -28.88 6.55
CA ILE A 325 9.74 -30.13 6.36
C ILE A 325 8.78 -31.30 6.14
N ASP A 326 9.20 -32.29 5.36
CA ASP A 326 8.50 -33.57 5.29
C ASP A 326 8.84 -34.48 6.48
N GLU A 327 8.20 -35.64 6.54
CA GLU A 327 8.44 -36.66 7.57
C GLU A 327 9.88 -37.20 7.57
N SER A 328 10.62 -37.05 6.46
CA SER A 328 12.03 -37.43 6.36
C SER A 328 12.99 -36.35 6.88
N GLY A 329 12.45 -35.17 7.24
CA GLY A 329 13.21 -34.00 7.67
C GLY A 329 13.79 -33.18 6.52
N ARG A 330 13.38 -33.44 5.27
CA ARG A 330 13.79 -32.64 4.12
C ARG A 330 12.98 -31.34 4.10
N ILE A 331 13.68 -30.23 3.93
CA ILE A 331 13.05 -28.91 3.73
C ILE A 331 12.38 -28.89 2.36
N LEU A 332 11.07 -28.69 2.34
CA LEU A 332 10.26 -28.55 1.14
C LEU A 332 9.98 -27.08 0.80
N ALA A 333 9.74 -26.26 1.82
CA ALA A 333 9.40 -24.86 1.64
C ALA A 333 9.89 -24.00 2.81
N ARG A 334 9.83 -22.69 2.60
CA ARG A 334 9.98 -21.66 3.63
C ARG A 334 8.77 -20.76 3.58
N GLY A 335 8.28 -20.30 4.72
CA GLY A 335 7.14 -19.41 4.72
C GLY A 335 6.91 -18.69 6.03
N LEU A 336 5.95 -17.77 5.99
CA LEU A 336 5.61 -16.90 7.11
C LEU A 336 4.39 -17.47 7.83
N THR A 337 4.56 -17.86 9.09
CA THR A 337 3.46 -18.44 9.88
C THR A 337 2.39 -17.39 10.24
N SER A 338 1.13 -17.78 10.26
CA SER A 338 -0.01 -16.96 10.71
C SER A 338 -0.27 -17.11 12.21
N TYR A 339 0.47 -17.99 12.89
CA TYR A 339 0.27 -18.36 14.29
C TYR A 339 1.58 -18.39 15.07
N ASP A 340 1.50 -18.09 16.36
CA ASP A 340 2.56 -18.37 17.33
C ASP A 340 2.75 -19.90 17.47
N ALA A 341 3.94 -20.34 17.92
CA ALA A 341 4.28 -21.76 18.00
C ALA A 341 3.31 -22.56 18.88
N ASP A 342 2.86 -22.01 20.01
CA ASP A 342 1.92 -22.69 20.91
C ASP A 342 0.54 -22.88 20.27
N ASP A 343 0.04 -21.86 19.59
CA ASP A 343 -1.24 -21.96 18.89
C ASP A 343 -1.14 -22.90 17.69
N ALA A 344 -0.04 -22.84 16.92
CA ALA A 344 0.23 -23.76 15.83
C ALA A 344 0.28 -25.23 16.30
N ARG A 345 0.88 -25.50 17.47
CA ARG A 345 0.89 -26.84 18.10
C ARG A 345 -0.52 -27.30 18.47
N ARG A 346 -1.36 -26.42 19.01
CA ARG A 346 -2.73 -26.73 19.44
C ARG A 346 -3.65 -27.07 18.28
N ILE A 347 -3.44 -26.44 17.11
CA ILE A 347 -4.32 -26.62 15.93
C ILE A 347 -3.78 -27.62 14.91
N ALA A 348 -2.57 -28.15 15.11
CA ALA A 348 -1.98 -29.14 14.22
C ALA A 348 -2.89 -30.38 14.08
N GLY A 349 -3.19 -30.76 12.84
CA GLY A 349 -4.07 -31.89 12.51
C GLY A 349 -5.57 -31.59 12.54
N HIS A 350 -5.98 -30.36 12.86
CA HIS A 350 -7.39 -29.95 12.91
C HIS A 350 -7.87 -29.24 11.64
N ARG A 351 -9.17 -29.29 11.36
CA ARG A 351 -9.79 -28.56 10.25
C ARG A 351 -10.00 -27.09 10.61
N SER A 352 -9.98 -26.20 9.61
CA SER A 352 -10.13 -24.75 9.82
C SER A 352 -11.42 -24.36 10.57
N SER A 353 -12.50 -25.13 10.41
CA SER A 353 -13.75 -24.95 11.15
C SER A 353 -13.66 -25.21 12.66
N GLU A 354 -12.63 -25.92 13.13
CA GLU A 354 -12.45 -26.29 14.54
C GLU A 354 -11.56 -25.30 15.31
N LEU A 355 -10.82 -24.45 14.58
CA LEU A 355 -9.78 -23.58 15.16
C LEU A 355 -10.34 -22.63 16.23
N ALA A 356 -11.48 -22.01 15.96
CA ALA A 356 -12.10 -21.06 16.89
C ALA A 356 -12.44 -21.72 18.24
N GLY A 357 -12.89 -22.98 18.23
CA GLY A 357 -13.17 -23.73 19.45
C GLY A 357 -11.92 -24.11 20.23
N ILE A 358 -10.83 -24.44 19.52
CA ILE A 358 -9.55 -24.83 20.13
C ILE A 358 -8.83 -23.62 20.72
N LEU A 359 -8.75 -22.53 19.97
CA LEU A 359 -7.99 -21.33 20.31
C LEU A 359 -8.74 -20.38 21.23
N GLY A 360 -10.09 -20.39 21.18
CA GLY A 360 -10.95 -19.42 21.87
C GLY A 360 -11.12 -18.10 21.11
N TRP A 361 -10.57 -18.00 19.90
CA TRP A 361 -10.67 -16.86 18.99
C TRP A 361 -10.57 -17.34 17.53
N GLN A 362 -11.11 -16.57 16.58
CA GLN A 362 -11.09 -16.92 15.16
C GLN A 362 -9.88 -16.29 14.47
N GLY A 363 -8.99 -17.14 13.95
CA GLY A 363 -7.81 -16.74 13.16
C GLY A 363 -7.95 -17.02 11.66
N ARG A 364 -6.82 -17.07 10.95
CA ARG A 364 -6.79 -17.43 9.51
C ARG A 364 -6.99 -18.93 9.33
N ASP A 365 -7.55 -19.35 8.20
CA ASP A 365 -7.79 -20.78 7.96
C ASP A 365 -6.49 -21.56 7.72
N GLU A 366 -5.44 -20.87 7.25
CA GLU A 366 -4.12 -21.41 6.95
C GLU A 366 -3.05 -21.08 8.00
N ILE A 367 -2.12 -22.01 8.21
CA ILE A 367 -0.89 -21.74 8.97
C ILE A 367 0.08 -20.91 8.14
N ILE A 368 0.25 -21.21 6.85
CA ILE A 368 1.06 -20.39 5.94
C ILE A 368 0.26 -20.17 4.65
N HIS A 369 0.00 -18.91 4.30
CA HIS A 369 -0.66 -18.58 3.04
C HIS A 369 0.28 -18.81 1.85
N ARG A 370 -0.26 -19.27 0.71
CA ARG A 370 0.52 -19.54 -0.50
C ARG A 370 1.39 -18.36 -0.97
N ASP A 371 0.92 -17.14 -0.75
CA ASP A 371 1.66 -15.91 -1.14
C ASP A 371 2.80 -15.57 -0.17
N ASP A 372 2.78 -16.19 1.01
CA ASP A 372 3.79 -16.10 2.04
C ASP A 372 4.62 -17.40 2.14
N LEU A 373 4.57 -18.24 1.10
CA LEU A 373 5.27 -19.53 1.02
C LEU A 373 6.13 -19.63 -0.26
N VAL A 374 7.30 -20.23 -0.12
CA VAL A 374 8.27 -20.44 -1.19
C VAL A 374 8.81 -21.85 -1.13
N MET A 375 8.66 -22.58 -2.23
CA MET A 375 9.27 -23.91 -2.39
C MET A 375 10.79 -23.80 -2.51
N VAL A 376 11.52 -24.76 -1.93
CA VAL A 376 12.99 -24.82 -1.92
C VAL A 376 13.54 -25.65 -3.07
#